data_AF-A0A4Q3V2Y6-F1
#
_entry.id   AF-A0A4Q3V2Y6-F1
#
_cell.length_a   1.000
_cell.length_b   1.000
_cell.length_c   1.000
_cell.angle_alpha   90.00
_cell.angle_beta   90.00
_cell.angle_gamma   90.00
#
_symmetry.space_group_name_H-M   'P 1'
#
loop_
_entity.id
_entity.type
_entity.pdbx_description
1 polymer ?
#
loop_
_entity_poly.entity_id
_entity_poly.type
_entity_poly.pdbx_seq_one_letter_code
_entity_poly.pdbx_strand_id
1 'polypeptide(L)'
;MLNTLWQQYPGLYEEMTVMAVDQGSLTVVEAADLLGIPSAEVDAKLTAWRKRDIGSERLVIAGPVAKLDESGISVWEIVREFRKLGSVERLESRFPSLNRGQIAAALRYGQSHPQEIEDQIARYEQAVERQRVEYPFAGK
;
A
#
# COMPACT_ATOMS: atom_id res chain seq x y z
N MET A 1 -12.69 5.56 10.85
CA MET A 1 -13.45 5.64 9.58
C MET A 1 -12.55 5.15 8.45
N LEU A 2 -12.39 3.83 8.28
CA LEU A 2 -11.63 3.26 7.15
C LEU A 2 -12.55 2.94 5.95
N ASN A 3 -13.85 2.66 6.22
CA ASN A 3 -14.88 2.43 5.20
C ASN A 3 -14.99 3.55 4.14
N THR A 4 -14.58 4.77 4.47
CA THR A 4 -14.69 5.94 3.58
C THR A 4 -13.61 5.96 2.50
N LEU A 5 -12.40 5.44 2.78
CA LEU A 5 -11.30 5.41 1.80
C LEU A 5 -11.55 4.38 0.68
N TRP A 6 -12.26 3.29 1.00
CA TRP A 6 -12.52 2.16 0.11
C TRP A 6 -13.61 2.55 -0.90
N GLN A 7 -14.55 3.39 -0.47
CA GLN A 7 -15.55 4.00 -1.36
C GLN A 7 -14.96 5.09 -2.26
N GLN A 8 -13.86 5.73 -1.87
CA GLN A 8 -13.22 6.77 -2.69
C GLN A 8 -12.30 6.22 -3.78
N TYR A 9 -11.79 4.99 -3.64
CA TYR A 9 -10.87 4.38 -4.61
C TYR A 9 -11.28 2.92 -4.91
N PRO A 10 -12.23 2.69 -5.83
CA PRO A 10 -12.81 1.37 -6.07
C PRO A 10 -11.78 0.30 -6.51
N GLY A 11 -10.72 0.69 -7.21
CA GLY A 11 -9.65 -0.25 -7.61
C GLY A 11 -8.77 -0.75 -6.45
N LEU A 12 -8.69 -0.01 -5.35
CA LEU A 12 -7.90 -0.41 -4.17
C LEU A 12 -8.48 -1.65 -3.51
N TYR A 13 -9.79 -1.67 -3.37
CA TYR A 13 -10.50 -2.74 -2.70
C TYR A 13 -10.35 -4.07 -3.45
N GLU A 14 -10.42 -4.00 -4.77
CA GLU A 14 -10.22 -5.14 -5.66
C GLU A 14 -8.82 -5.75 -5.52
N GLU A 15 -7.78 -4.92 -5.61
CA GLU A 15 -6.40 -5.39 -5.53
C GLU A 15 -6.04 -5.97 -4.15
N MET A 16 -6.49 -5.33 -3.07
CA MET A 16 -6.26 -5.85 -1.71
C MET A 16 -6.93 -7.19 -1.48
N THR A 17 -8.12 -7.37 -2.05
CA THR A 17 -8.88 -8.61 -1.93
C THR A 17 -8.21 -9.74 -2.68
N VAL A 18 -7.73 -9.51 -3.91
CA VAL A 18 -6.95 -10.50 -4.69
C VAL A 18 -5.64 -10.88 -3.98
N MET A 19 -4.93 -9.91 -3.40
CA MET A 19 -3.72 -10.17 -2.62
C MET A 19 -3.99 -11.02 -1.38
N ALA A 20 -5.05 -10.71 -0.63
CA ALA A 20 -5.41 -11.46 0.56
C ALA A 20 -5.72 -12.94 0.25
N VAL A 21 -6.23 -13.23 -0.96
CA VAL A 21 -6.38 -14.60 -1.45
C VAL A 21 -5.05 -15.27 -1.73
N ASP A 22 -4.11 -14.55 -2.37
CA ASP A 22 -2.77 -15.09 -2.67
C ASP A 22 -2.02 -15.53 -1.41
N GLN A 23 -2.14 -14.74 -0.34
CA GLN A 23 -1.52 -14.99 0.97
C GLN A 23 -2.32 -15.92 1.88
N GLY A 24 -3.44 -16.48 1.39
CA GLY A 24 -4.28 -17.42 2.15
C GLY A 24 -5.03 -16.81 3.33
N SER A 25 -5.15 -15.48 3.39
CA SER A 25 -5.92 -14.76 4.40
C SER A 25 -7.41 -14.65 4.04
N LEU A 26 -7.75 -14.80 2.76
CA LEU A 26 -9.11 -14.94 2.24
C LEU A 26 -9.17 -16.14 1.30
N THR A 27 -10.34 -16.77 1.19
CA THR A 27 -10.62 -17.73 0.13
C THR A 27 -11.10 -17.01 -1.14
N VAL A 28 -10.96 -17.66 -2.29
CA VAL A 28 -11.48 -17.15 -3.58
C VAL A 28 -12.98 -16.86 -3.53
N VAL A 29 -13.73 -17.65 -2.75
CA VAL A 29 -15.18 -17.50 -2.58
C VAL A 29 -15.50 -16.25 -1.74
N GLU A 30 -14.83 -16.06 -0.61
CA GLU A 30 -15.02 -14.86 0.22
C GLU A 30 -14.61 -13.59 -0.53
N ALA A 31 -13.54 -13.65 -1.33
CA ALA A 31 -13.13 -12.56 -2.19
C ALA A 31 -14.17 -12.23 -3.28
N ALA A 32 -14.80 -13.24 -3.87
CA ALA A 32 -15.87 -13.06 -4.86
C ALA A 32 -17.08 -12.36 -4.25
N ASP A 33 -17.49 -12.77 -3.05
CA ASP A 33 -18.59 -12.15 -2.30
C ASP A 33 -18.27 -10.69 -1.93
N LEU A 34 -17.03 -10.43 -1.49
CA LEU A 34 -16.56 -9.10 -1.13
C LEU A 34 -16.55 -8.15 -2.33
N LEU A 35 -16.09 -8.62 -3.50
CA LEU A 35 -15.96 -7.82 -4.71
C LEU A 35 -17.24 -7.75 -5.54
N GLY A 36 -18.22 -8.61 -5.26
CA GLY A 36 -19.43 -8.73 -6.08
C GLY A 36 -19.15 -9.23 -7.50
N ILE A 37 -18.08 -10.00 -7.70
CA ILE A 37 -17.68 -10.56 -9.00
C ILE A 37 -17.63 -12.10 -8.93
N PRO A 38 -17.71 -12.82 -10.05
CA PRO A 38 -17.63 -14.29 -10.04
C PRO A 38 -16.27 -14.80 -9.54
N SER A 39 -16.25 -15.92 -8.81
CA SER A 39 -14.99 -16.56 -8.35
C SER A 39 -14.01 -16.88 -9.48
N ALA A 40 -14.51 -17.22 -10.68
CA ALA A 40 -13.66 -17.42 -11.86
C ALA A 40 -12.91 -16.16 -12.29
N GLU A 41 -13.50 -14.99 -12.06
CA GLU A 41 -12.87 -13.70 -12.33
C GLU A 41 -11.79 -13.38 -11.27
N VAL A 42 -12.04 -13.72 -10.00
CA VAL A 42 -11.04 -13.65 -8.92
C VAL A 42 -9.84 -14.56 -9.25
N ASP A 43 -10.07 -15.78 -9.70
CA ASP A 43 -9.01 -16.72 -10.10
C ASP A 43 -8.17 -16.21 -11.29
N ALA A 44 -8.81 -15.58 -12.27
CA ALA A 44 -8.12 -14.96 -13.40
C ALA A 44 -7.21 -13.79 -12.94
N LYS A 45 -7.72 -12.96 -12.02
CA LYS A 45 -6.96 -11.86 -11.42
C LYS A 45 -5.81 -12.38 -10.55
N LEU A 46 -6.04 -13.42 -9.75
CA LEU A 46 -5.01 -14.09 -8.94
C LEU A 46 -3.90 -14.71 -9.80
N THR A 47 -4.27 -15.32 -10.93
CA THR A 47 -3.30 -15.87 -11.88
C THR A 47 -2.47 -14.76 -12.53
N ALA A 48 -3.10 -13.65 -12.91
CA ALA A 48 -2.39 -12.48 -13.43
C ALA A 48 -1.48 -11.84 -12.38
N TRP A 49 -1.91 -11.83 -11.11
CA TRP A 49 -1.14 -11.37 -9.95
C TRP A 49 0.13 -12.18 -9.76
N ARG A 50 0.02 -13.51 -9.62
CA ARG A 50 1.15 -14.43 -9.41
C ARG A 50 2.18 -14.41 -10.53
N LYS A 51 1.76 -14.21 -11.78
CA LYS A 51 2.67 -14.10 -12.93
C LYS A 51 3.53 -12.83 -12.88
N ARG A 52 3.11 -11.80 -12.13
CA ARG A 52 3.81 -10.52 -12.01
C ARG A 52 4.74 -10.44 -10.79
N ASP A 53 4.61 -11.36 -9.83
CA ASP A 53 5.17 -11.20 -8.47
C ASP A 53 6.26 -12.22 -8.15
N ILE A 54 7.44 -12.06 -8.77
CA ILE A 54 8.66 -12.78 -8.39
C ILE A 54 9.61 -11.78 -7.75
N GLY A 55 9.37 -11.42 -6.49
CA GLY A 55 10.22 -10.52 -5.73
C GLY A 55 10.06 -10.71 -4.22
N SER A 56 11.18 -10.73 -3.48
CA SER A 56 11.22 -11.03 -2.05
C SER A 56 10.48 -9.97 -1.22
N GLU A 57 9.39 -10.39 -0.56
CA GLU A 57 8.47 -9.54 0.22
C GLU A 57 8.90 -9.31 1.68
N ARG A 58 10.19 -9.15 1.96
CA ARG A 58 10.61 -8.97 3.36
C ARG A 58 10.38 -7.52 3.82
N LEU A 59 9.42 -7.36 4.72
CA LEU A 59 9.33 -6.21 5.61
C LEU A 59 10.30 -6.40 6.78
N VAL A 60 11.10 -5.38 7.06
CA VAL A 60 11.98 -5.32 8.23
C VAL A 60 11.60 -4.13 9.09
N ILE A 61 11.43 -4.39 10.38
CA ILE A 61 11.21 -3.33 11.37
C ILE A 61 12.58 -2.75 11.72
N ALA A 62 12.86 -1.53 11.28
CA ALA A 62 14.12 -0.84 11.55
C ALA A 62 13.86 0.36 12.48
N GLY A 63 13.89 0.13 13.80
CA GLY A 63 13.55 1.14 14.80
C GLY A 63 12.03 1.33 14.96
N PRO A 64 11.51 2.56 15.15
CA PRO A 64 10.07 2.81 15.31
C PRO A 64 9.29 2.86 13.99
N VAL A 65 9.92 2.45 12.87
CA VAL A 65 9.35 2.56 11.52
C VAL A 65 9.50 1.22 10.79
N ALA A 66 8.39 0.70 10.29
CA ALA A 66 8.41 -0.44 9.37
C ALA A 66 8.95 -0.02 8.00
N LYS A 67 9.89 -0.80 7.46
CA LYS A 67 10.54 -0.56 6.17
C LYS A 67 10.56 -1.83 5.32
N LEU A 68 10.72 -1.67 4.01
CA LEU A 68 11.03 -2.77 3.11
C LEU A 68 12.55 -3.03 3.09
N ASP A 69 12.96 -4.29 3.23
CA ASP A 69 14.33 -4.63 3.64
C ASP A 69 15.42 -4.16 2.65
N GLU A 70 15.17 -4.31 1.34
CA GLU A 70 16.18 -4.02 0.33
C GLU A 70 16.14 -2.57 -0.17
N SER A 71 14.98 -1.91 -0.07
CA SER A 71 14.77 -0.57 -0.64
C SER A 71 14.99 0.56 0.38
N GLY A 72 14.92 0.25 1.67
CA GLY A 72 14.97 1.25 2.74
C GLY A 72 13.78 2.20 2.78
N ILE A 73 12.78 1.99 1.91
CA ILE A 73 11.57 2.82 1.81
C ILE A 73 10.66 2.48 2.99
N SER A 74 10.17 3.52 3.66
CA SER A 74 9.29 3.36 4.81
C SER A 74 7.87 3.01 4.38
N VAL A 75 7.19 2.16 5.15
CA VAL A 75 5.80 1.76 4.86
C VAL A 75 4.86 2.97 4.82
N TRP A 76 5.03 3.94 5.72
CA TRP A 76 4.19 5.14 5.74
C TRP A 76 4.32 6.01 4.47
N GLU A 77 5.50 6.02 3.82
CA GLU A 77 5.72 6.77 2.58
C GLU A 77 4.91 6.16 1.44
N ILE A 78 4.92 4.83 1.35
CA ILE A 78 4.17 4.06 0.36
C ILE A 78 2.67 4.27 0.57
N VAL A 79 2.19 4.13 1.81
CA VAL A 79 0.78 4.36 2.16
C VAL A 79 0.37 5.80 1.86
N ARG A 80 1.21 6.79 2.17
CA ARG A 80 0.93 8.20 1.90
C ARG A 80 0.87 8.51 0.41
N GLU A 81 1.83 8.05 -0.37
CA GLU A 81 1.82 8.26 -1.83
C GLU A 81 0.67 7.50 -2.48
N PHE A 82 0.32 6.32 -1.96
CA PHE A 82 -0.83 5.57 -2.42
C PHE A 82 -2.15 6.33 -2.17
N ARG A 83 -2.32 6.94 -0.99
CA ARG A 83 -3.48 7.81 -0.68
C ARG A 83 -3.63 8.99 -1.64
N LYS A 84 -2.54 9.48 -2.24
CA LYS A 84 -2.57 10.57 -3.21
C LYS A 84 -2.84 10.09 -4.63
N LEU A 85 -2.25 8.95 -5.01
CA LEU A 85 -2.26 8.48 -6.39
C LEU A 85 -3.45 7.57 -6.70
N GLY A 86 -3.96 6.87 -5.69
CA GLY A 86 -5.14 5.99 -5.76
C GLY A 86 -4.96 4.75 -6.65
N SER A 87 -3.73 4.42 -7.05
CA SER A 87 -3.44 3.32 -7.98
C SER A 87 -2.08 2.71 -7.65
N VAL A 88 -2.05 1.37 -7.58
CA VAL A 88 -0.82 0.60 -7.36
C VAL A 88 0.11 0.73 -8.56
N GLU A 89 -0.42 0.76 -9.78
CA GLU A 89 0.36 0.93 -11.02
C GLU A 89 1.08 2.29 -11.06
N ARG A 90 0.43 3.34 -10.55
CA ARG A 90 1.07 4.65 -10.36
C ARG A 90 2.12 4.61 -9.25
N LEU A 91 1.91 3.77 -8.23
CA LEU A 91 2.86 3.56 -7.15
C LEU A 91 4.11 2.82 -7.64
N GLU A 92 3.96 1.80 -8.48
CA GLU A 92 5.06 1.08 -9.17
C GLU A 92 5.89 2.06 -10.01
N SER A 93 5.22 2.98 -10.71
CA SER A 93 5.90 4.04 -11.47
C SER A 93 6.65 5.03 -10.58
N ARG A 94 6.14 5.29 -9.37
CA ARG A 94 6.72 6.22 -8.39
C ARG A 94 7.90 5.61 -7.63
N PHE A 95 7.82 4.30 -7.37
CA PHE A 95 8.83 3.52 -6.67
C PHE A 95 9.31 2.37 -7.55
N PRO A 96 10.10 2.66 -8.61
CA PRO A 96 10.55 1.64 -9.57
C PRO A 96 11.50 0.61 -8.94
N SER A 97 12.05 0.89 -7.76
CA SER A 97 12.84 -0.05 -6.96
C SER A 97 12.00 -1.03 -6.14
N LEU A 98 10.69 -0.81 -6.06
CA LEU A 98 9.77 -1.71 -5.37
C LEU A 98 9.07 -2.63 -6.38
N ASN A 99 9.03 -3.90 -6.05
CA ASN A 99 8.12 -4.81 -6.73
C ASN A 99 6.69 -4.69 -6.15
N ARG A 100 5.73 -5.29 -6.85
CA ARG A 100 4.32 -5.20 -6.48
C ARG A 100 4.03 -5.88 -5.13
N GLY A 101 4.61 -7.05 -4.86
CA GLY A 101 4.48 -7.74 -3.57
C GLY A 101 4.99 -6.92 -2.39
N GLN A 102 6.08 -6.17 -2.57
CA GLN A 102 6.61 -5.22 -1.58
C GLN A 102 5.65 -4.04 -1.33
N ILE A 103 5.09 -3.45 -2.40
CA ILE A 103 4.06 -2.42 -2.29
C ILE A 103 2.85 -2.97 -1.54
N ALA A 104 2.41 -4.17 -1.91
CA ALA A 104 1.22 -4.80 -1.37
C ALA A 104 1.42 -5.17 0.12
N ALA A 105 2.61 -5.68 0.48
CA ALA A 105 3.02 -5.93 1.86
C ALA A 105 3.03 -4.65 2.70
N ALA A 106 3.55 -3.54 2.17
CA ALA A 106 3.53 -2.25 2.85
C ALA A 106 2.09 -1.74 3.06
N LEU A 107 1.23 -1.84 2.05
CA LEU A 107 -0.19 -1.47 2.17
C LEU A 107 -0.93 -2.33 3.20
N ARG A 108 -0.68 -3.64 3.22
CA ARG A 108 -1.23 -4.56 4.22
C ARG A 108 -0.74 -4.22 5.63
N TYR A 109 0.55 -3.98 5.79
CA TYR A 109 1.10 -3.56 7.08
C TYR A 109 0.43 -2.29 7.58
N GLY A 110 0.24 -1.29 6.70
CA GLY A 110 -0.45 -0.06 7.03
C GLY A 110 -1.94 -0.24 7.34
N GLN A 111 -2.59 -1.27 6.78
CA GLN A 111 -3.96 -1.66 7.14
C GLN A 111 -4.02 -2.27 8.54
N SER A 112 -3.06 -3.13 8.90
CA SER A 112 -3.01 -3.78 10.21
C SER A 112 -2.56 -2.83 11.33
N HIS A 113 -1.81 -1.79 10.99
CA HIS A 113 -1.26 -0.81 11.95
C HIS A 113 -1.62 0.63 11.56
N PRO A 114 -2.92 0.97 11.42
CA PRO A 114 -3.33 2.25 10.86
C PRO A 114 -2.89 3.43 11.73
N GLN A 115 -2.95 3.30 13.05
CA GLN A 115 -2.58 4.37 13.98
C GLN A 115 -1.07 4.67 13.94
N GLU A 116 -0.24 3.65 13.80
CA GLU A 116 1.22 3.81 13.63
C GLU A 116 1.53 4.63 12.37
N ILE A 117 0.87 4.29 11.25
CA ILE A 117 1.08 4.96 9.98
C ILE A 117 0.56 6.40 9.99
N GLU A 118 -0.61 6.65 10.59
CA GLU A 118 -1.11 8.03 10.73
C GLU A 118 -0.16 8.90 11.56
N ASP A 119 0.35 8.37 12.68
CA ASP A 119 1.29 9.11 13.53
C ASP A 119 2.60 9.43 12.78
N GLN A 120 3.09 8.50 11.96
CA GLN A 120 4.29 8.70 11.14
C GLN A 120 4.04 9.75 10.04
N ILE A 121 2.90 9.68 9.34
CA ILE A 121 2.51 10.68 8.33
C ILE A 121 2.36 12.07 8.95
N ALA A 122 1.64 12.18 10.08
CA ALA A 122 1.40 13.44 10.77
C ALA A 122 2.71 14.10 11.24
N ARG A 123 3.65 13.31 11.80
CA ARG A 123 4.97 13.82 12.19
C ARG A 123 5.75 14.37 11.01
N TYR A 124 5.72 13.67 9.87
CA TYR A 124 6.37 14.15 8.66
C TYR A 124 5.76 15.45 8.15
N GLU A 125 4.44 15.53 8.08
CA GLU A 125 3.74 16.74 7.59
C GLU A 125 3.96 17.94 8.49
N GLN A 126 3.98 17.75 9.81
CA GLN A 126 4.35 18.80 10.76
C GLN A 126 5.79 19.28 10.57
N ALA A 127 6.73 18.37 10.31
CA ALA A 127 8.13 18.73 10.06
C ALA A 127 8.29 19.52 8.74
N VAL A 128 7.60 19.10 7.68
CA VAL A 128 7.59 19.81 6.39
C VAL A 128 6.97 21.20 6.52
N GLU A 129 5.86 21.32 7.24
CA GLU A 129 5.19 22.60 7.45
C GLU A 129 6.06 23.57 8.25
N ARG A 130 6.72 23.10 9.32
CA ARG A 130 7.70 23.91 10.05
C ARG A 130 8.83 24.40 9.15
N GLN A 131 9.39 23.53 8.30
CA GLN A 131 10.42 23.94 7.35
C GLN A 131 9.94 24.99 6.33
N ARG A 132 8.68 24.89 5.87
CA ARG A 132 8.08 25.88 4.95
C ARG A 132 7.89 27.24 5.61
N VAL A 133 7.47 27.25 6.87
CA VAL A 133 7.31 28.49 7.66
C VAL A 133 8.67 29.12 7.98
N GLU A 134 9.68 28.29 8.27
CA GLU A 134 11.01 28.74 8.69
C GLU A 134 11.92 29.15 7.50
N TYR A 135 11.69 28.59 6.30
CA TYR A 135 12.46 28.91 5.08
C TYR A 135 11.57 29.06 3.83
N PRO A 136 10.82 30.18 3.69
CA PRO A 136 9.89 30.38 2.58
C PRO A 136 10.54 30.53 1.18
N PHE A 137 11.88 30.56 1.08
CA PHE A 137 12.61 30.79 -0.18
C PHE A 137 13.46 29.61 -0.67
N ALA A 138 13.43 28.45 0.00
CA ALA A 138 14.29 27.32 -0.37
C ALA A 138 13.80 26.48 -1.58
N GLY A 139 12.69 26.86 -2.21
CA GLY A 139 12.17 26.23 -3.43
C GLY A 139 12.21 27.20 -4.61
N LYS A 140 13.37 27.34 -5.25
CA LYS A 140 13.50 27.84 -6.62
C LYS A 140 14.35 26.88 -7.43
#